data_AF-A0A2V7QEU6-F1
#
_entry.id   AF-A0A2V7QEU6-F1
#
_cell.length_a   1.000
_cell.length_b   1.000
_cell.length_c   1.000
_cell.angle_alpha   90.00
_cell.angle_beta   90.00
_cell.angle_gamma   90.00
#
_symmetry.space_group_name_H-M   'P 1'
#
loop_
_entity.id
_entity.type
_entity.pdbx_description
1 polymer ?
#
loop_
_entity_poly.entity_id
_entity_poly.type
_entity_poly.pdbx_seq_one_letter_code
_entity_poly.pdbx_strand_id
1 'polypeptide(L)'
;MRKLLLQLDSSRLPSVFDRVVAYDAGADEVMSYGAVTEPDVRDLIHGCIFTRGPKDLKNTAVFVGGADIAVGEQLLTAATKAMFKPFTVSAMLDSNGSNTTAVAAVAKMVQAAGGEMRGKRVLIVAGTGPVGIRAAGLFAKAGAEVCITSRKADAGERARELVVKRFGGTVRAITMPDATEAMRACERAELLLNAGPAGVMLVPKRAWANRPGLKVVADVNAVPPLGVEGVDLMDDGVNKEGVTCFGALAIGNLKMKVHKACIARLFERNDLVLDAETIADVARELMAPKP
;
A
#
# COMPACT_ATOMS: atom_id res chain seq x y z
N MET A 1 20.17 23.89 2.26
CA MET A 1 20.07 23.32 3.62
C MET A 1 19.94 21.80 3.48
N ARG A 2 20.48 20.99 4.38
CA ARG A 2 20.36 19.52 4.31
C ARG A 2 18.91 19.05 4.48
N LYS A 3 18.48 18.09 3.68
CA LYS A 3 17.20 17.39 3.75
C LYS A 3 17.24 16.29 4.81
N LEU A 4 16.56 16.51 5.93
CA LEU A 4 16.57 15.61 7.08
C LEU A 4 15.26 14.83 7.13
N LEU A 5 15.34 13.50 7.09
CA LEU A 5 14.18 12.62 7.26
C LEU A 5 14.19 12.00 8.66
N LEU A 6 13.18 12.31 9.47
CA LEU A 6 12.92 11.61 10.72
C LEU A 6 12.13 10.34 10.40
N GLN A 7 12.71 9.17 10.65
CA GLN A 7 12.02 7.88 10.53
C GLN A 7 11.52 7.42 11.90
N LEU A 8 10.19 7.33 12.03
CA LEU A 8 9.49 6.78 13.17
C LEU A 8 9.06 5.35 12.86
N ASP A 9 9.76 4.35 13.38
CA ASP A 9 9.46 2.94 13.15
C ASP A 9 8.87 2.31 14.41
N SER A 10 7.68 1.70 14.27
CA SER A 10 7.02 0.99 15.38
C SER A 10 7.72 -0.33 15.73
N SER A 11 8.54 -0.86 14.83
CA SER A 11 9.33 -2.07 15.06
C SER A 11 10.57 -1.74 15.88
N ARG A 12 11.06 -2.71 16.66
CA ARG A 12 12.27 -2.55 17.49
C ARG A 12 13.49 -2.06 16.69
N LEU A 13 13.66 -2.55 15.47
CA LEU A 13 14.72 -2.11 14.56
C LEU A 13 14.07 -1.33 13.40
N PRO A 14 14.51 -0.09 13.12
CA PRO A 14 14.05 0.63 11.95
C PRO A 14 14.38 -0.11 10.66
N SER A 15 13.42 -0.10 9.74
CA SER A 15 13.55 -0.72 8.43
C SER A 15 14.76 -0.19 7.64
N VAL A 16 15.71 -1.08 7.34
CA VAL A 16 16.84 -0.78 6.45
C VAL A 16 16.36 -0.49 5.03
N PHE A 17 15.30 -1.18 4.59
CA PHE A 17 14.69 -0.97 3.29
C PHE A 17 14.28 0.49 3.11
N ASP A 18 13.52 1.04 4.06
CA ASP A 18 12.99 2.39 3.97
C ASP A 18 14.12 3.43 4.03
N ARG A 19 15.18 3.16 4.81
CA ARG A 19 16.39 4.01 4.85
C ARG A 19 17.09 4.08 3.51
N VAL A 20 17.32 2.92 2.86
CA VAL A 20 17.96 2.88 1.53
C VAL A 20 17.12 3.64 0.51
N VAL A 21 15.80 3.42 0.50
CA VAL A 21 14.90 4.14 -0.42
C VAL A 21 14.88 5.64 -0.17
N ALA A 22 14.94 6.06 1.10
CA ALA A 22 14.98 7.47 1.45
C ALA A 22 16.26 8.17 0.94
N TYR A 23 17.42 7.54 1.11
CA TYR A 23 18.68 8.06 0.56
C TYR A 23 18.66 8.12 -0.96
N ASP A 24 18.22 7.03 -1.62
CA ASP A 24 18.05 6.99 -3.08
C ASP A 24 17.07 8.04 -3.63
N ALA A 25 16.15 8.52 -2.78
CA ALA A 25 15.17 9.55 -3.12
C ALA A 25 15.61 10.97 -2.79
N GLY A 26 16.84 11.15 -2.28
CA GLY A 26 17.46 12.45 -2.05
C GLY A 26 17.28 13.03 -0.64
N ALA A 27 17.03 12.20 0.38
CA ALA A 27 17.30 12.59 1.76
C ALA A 27 18.82 12.67 1.98
N ASP A 28 19.30 13.72 2.63
CA ASP A 28 20.74 13.87 2.96
C ASP A 28 21.11 13.12 4.25
N GLU A 29 20.15 12.98 5.17
CA GLU A 29 20.31 12.28 6.45
C GLU A 29 18.97 11.61 6.83
N VAL A 30 19.04 10.38 7.35
CA VAL A 30 17.88 9.66 7.88
C VAL A 30 18.08 9.36 9.37
N MET A 31 17.36 10.09 10.21
CA MET A 31 17.36 9.96 11.66
C MET A 31 16.33 8.91 12.08
N SER A 32 16.79 7.68 12.32
CA SER A 32 15.91 6.53 12.54
C SER A 32 15.74 6.17 14.00
N TYR A 33 14.49 6.11 14.47
CA TYR A 33 14.09 5.65 15.80
C TYR A 33 13.20 4.42 15.68
N GLY A 34 13.53 3.37 16.44
CA GLY A 34 12.75 2.13 16.50
C GLY A 34 11.99 2.04 17.82
N ALA A 35 11.02 1.12 17.87
CA ALA A 35 10.08 0.94 18.99
C ALA A 35 9.36 2.24 19.39
N VAL A 36 9.10 3.13 18.42
CA VAL A 36 8.42 4.40 18.68
C VAL A 36 6.97 4.11 19.08
N THR A 37 6.55 4.71 20.19
CA THR A 37 5.18 4.68 20.68
C THR A 37 4.53 6.05 20.57
N GLU A 38 3.19 6.12 20.63
CA GLU A 38 2.45 7.39 20.53
C GLU A 38 2.96 8.50 21.49
N PRO A 39 3.26 8.21 22.78
CA PRO A 39 3.83 9.21 23.70
C PRO A 39 5.16 9.82 23.25
N ASP A 40 6.00 9.08 22.52
CA ASP A 40 7.34 9.55 22.09
C ASP A 40 7.23 10.59 20.95
N VAL A 41 6.17 10.51 20.15
CA VAL A 41 6.05 11.22 18.87
C VAL A 41 6.09 12.74 19.05
N ARG A 42 5.41 13.27 20.07
CA ARG A 42 5.27 14.73 20.22
C ARG A 42 6.62 15.44 20.28
N ASP A 43 7.51 14.97 21.15
CA ASP A 43 8.77 15.66 21.39
C ASP A 43 9.74 15.47 20.20
N LEU A 44 9.67 14.33 19.51
CA LEU A 44 10.39 14.10 18.25
C LEU A 44 9.93 15.07 17.14
N ILE A 45 8.63 15.31 17.02
CA ILE A 45 8.06 16.26 16.05
C ILE A 45 8.38 17.70 16.43
N HIS A 46 8.34 18.05 17.71
CA HIS A 46 8.78 19.36 18.19
C HIS A 46 10.25 19.65 17.82
N GLY A 47 11.11 18.64 17.91
CA GLY A 47 12.49 18.72 17.41
C GLY A 47 12.59 19.00 15.90
N CYS A 48 11.61 18.57 15.10
CA CYS A 48 11.55 18.87 13.67
C CYS A 48 11.04 20.29 13.37
N ILE A 49 10.02 20.76 14.10
CA ILE A 49 9.31 22.00 13.76
C ILE A 49 9.88 23.27 14.41
N PHE A 50 10.61 23.16 15.53
CA PHE A 50 11.20 24.34 16.22
C PHE A 50 12.68 24.60 15.91
N THR A 51 13.33 23.74 15.13
CA THR A 51 14.78 23.85 14.83
C THR A 51 15.10 24.63 13.56
N ARG A 52 14.09 25.02 12.77
CA ARG A 52 14.24 25.76 11.51
C ARG A 52 13.17 26.83 11.38
N GLY A 53 13.48 27.91 10.65
CA GLY A 53 12.49 28.94 10.32
C GLY A 53 11.41 28.39 9.37
N PRO A 54 10.18 28.95 9.35
CA PRO A 54 9.06 28.39 8.59
C PRO A 54 9.33 28.14 7.10
N LYS A 55 10.12 28.99 6.43
CA LYS A 55 10.49 28.82 5.01
C LYS A 55 11.42 27.62 4.76
N ASP A 56 12.16 27.22 5.78
CA ASP A 56 13.16 26.15 5.72
C ASP A 56 12.64 24.81 6.23
N LEU A 57 11.45 24.77 6.85
CA LEU A 57 10.82 23.55 7.37
C LEU A 57 10.57 22.51 6.29
N LYS A 58 10.41 22.90 5.02
CA LYS A 58 10.33 21.96 3.89
C LYS A 58 11.59 21.09 3.75
N ASN A 59 12.72 21.45 4.34
CA ASN A 59 13.91 20.63 4.31
C ASN A 59 13.92 19.57 5.43
N THR A 60 12.88 19.49 6.26
CA THR A 60 12.69 18.44 7.28
C THR A 60 11.40 17.69 6.95
N ALA A 61 11.41 16.37 7.06
CA ALA A 61 10.25 15.54 6.80
C ALA A 61 10.18 14.37 7.79
N VAL A 62 9.01 13.73 7.85
CA VAL A 62 8.73 12.57 8.71
C VAL A 62 8.31 11.38 7.85
N PHE A 63 8.86 10.21 8.14
CA PHE A 63 8.42 8.94 7.60
C PHE A 63 8.01 8.01 8.74
N VAL A 64 6.81 7.46 8.65
CA VAL A 64 6.26 6.50 9.62
C VAL A 64 6.28 5.12 8.99
N GLY A 65 7.01 4.20 9.61
CA GLY A 65 7.26 2.85 9.13
C GLY A 65 6.75 1.75 10.06
N GLY A 66 7.46 0.62 10.04
CA GLY A 66 7.21 -0.54 10.90
C GLY A 66 6.26 -1.59 10.36
N ALA A 67 6.07 -2.67 11.12
CA ALA A 67 5.36 -3.86 10.66
C ALA A 67 3.84 -3.81 10.87
N ASP A 68 3.38 -3.07 11.89
CA ASP A 68 1.97 -2.97 12.23
C ASP A 68 1.37 -1.66 11.68
N ILE A 69 0.43 -1.80 10.74
CA ILE A 69 -0.21 -0.67 10.09
C ILE A 69 -1.12 0.13 11.02
N ALA A 70 -1.77 -0.52 11.99
CA ALA A 70 -2.64 0.17 12.94
C ALA A 70 -1.81 1.05 13.89
N VAL A 71 -0.64 0.56 14.31
CA VAL A 71 0.32 1.37 15.07
C VAL A 71 0.88 2.50 14.19
N GLY A 72 1.22 2.21 12.92
CA GLY A 72 1.66 3.25 11.98
C GLY A 72 0.64 4.38 11.79
N GLU A 73 -0.65 4.06 11.69
CA GLU A 73 -1.74 5.05 11.63
C GLU A 73 -1.83 5.90 12.90
N GLN A 74 -1.63 5.30 14.07
CA GLN A 74 -1.59 6.01 15.35
C GLN A 74 -0.40 6.98 15.39
N LEU A 75 0.80 6.53 14.99
CA LEU A 75 2.00 7.36 14.97
C LEU A 75 1.86 8.53 13.98
N LEU A 76 1.32 8.31 12.78
CA LEU A 76 1.06 9.39 11.82
C LEU A 76 0.04 10.40 12.39
N THR A 77 -1.02 9.90 13.02
CA THR A 77 -2.04 10.76 13.66
C THR A 77 -1.42 11.60 14.79
N ALA A 78 -0.61 10.99 15.65
CA ALA A 78 0.09 11.69 16.72
C ALA A 78 1.06 12.74 16.16
N ALA A 79 1.77 12.40 15.07
CA ALA A 79 2.72 13.29 14.44
C ALA A 79 2.03 14.54 13.87
N THR A 80 0.96 14.35 13.10
CA THR A 80 0.20 15.47 12.52
C THR A 80 -0.46 16.34 13.60
N LYS A 81 -0.95 15.75 14.71
CA LYS A 81 -1.51 16.50 15.86
C LYS A 81 -0.49 17.33 16.62
N ALA A 82 0.78 16.93 16.61
CA ALA A 82 1.87 17.67 17.27
C ALA A 82 2.34 18.90 16.46
N MET A 83 1.82 19.10 15.25
CA MET A 83 2.15 20.23 14.39
C MET A 83 1.06 21.31 14.42
N PHE A 84 1.42 22.57 14.18
CA PHE A 84 0.47 23.68 14.10
C PHE A 84 1.04 24.80 13.24
N LYS A 85 0.20 25.51 12.47
CA LYS A 85 0.70 26.54 11.54
C LYS A 85 1.38 27.71 12.28
N PRO A 86 2.50 28.25 11.74
CA PRO A 86 3.19 27.85 10.51
C PRO A 86 4.23 26.73 10.69
N PHE A 87 4.32 26.12 11.88
CA PHE A 87 5.28 25.09 12.28
C PHE A 87 4.80 23.68 11.94
N THR A 88 4.93 23.32 10.66
CA THR A 88 4.59 21.99 10.13
C THR A 88 5.75 21.44 9.30
N VAL A 89 5.83 20.11 9.19
CA VAL A 89 6.71 19.39 8.25
C VAL A 89 5.88 18.34 7.52
N SER A 90 6.29 17.97 6.31
CA SER A 90 5.59 16.93 5.55
C SER A 90 5.80 15.56 6.19
N ALA A 91 4.79 14.70 6.15
CA ALA A 91 4.81 13.36 6.73
C ALA A 91 4.30 12.30 5.74
N MET A 92 4.86 11.09 5.80
CA MET A 92 4.44 9.92 5.01
C MET A 92 4.25 8.70 5.91
N LEU A 93 3.27 7.84 5.61
CA LEU A 93 3.10 6.52 6.22
C LEU A 93 3.27 5.42 5.16
N ASP A 94 4.15 4.45 5.42
CA ASP A 94 4.31 3.27 4.55
C ASP A 94 4.83 2.04 5.32
N SER A 95 4.16 1.66 6.41
CA SER A 95 4.49 0.47 7.23
C SER A 95 4.68 -0.78 6.37
N ASN A 96 5.90 -1.31 6.30
CA ASN A 96 6.33 -2.43 5.46
C ASN A 96 5.90 -2.33 3.98
N GLY A 97 5.88 -1.12 3.42
CA GLY A 97 5.46 -0.91 2.04
C GLY A 97 3.97 -1.10 1.79
N SER A 98 3.14 -1.10 2.84
CA SER A 98 1.70 -1.37 2.74
C SER A 98 0.99 -0.44 1.76
N ASN A 99 1.17 0.87 1.90
CA ASN A 99 0.54 1.87 1.04
C ASN A 99 1.14 1.83 -0.36
N THR A 100 2.46 1.90 -0.50
CA THR A 100 3.09 2.01 -1.82
C THR A 100 2.90 0.75 -2.66
N THR A 101 2.91 -0.44 -2.06
CA THR A 101 2.66 -1.71 -2.77
C THR A 101 1.19 -1.82 -3.18
N ALA A 102 0.26 -1.52 -2.26
CA ALA A 102 -1.17 -1.55 -2.56
C ALA A 102 -1.53 -0.55 -3.68
N VAL A 103 -1.01 0.67 -3.59
CA VAL A 103 -1.20 1.70 -4.62
C VAL A 103 -0.66 1.24 -5.97
N ALA A 104 0.55 0.67 -6.02
CA ALA A 104 1.14 0.19 -7.26
C ALA A 104 0.32 -0.94 -7.89
N ALA A 105 -0.13 -1.91 -7.09
CA ALA A 105 -0.98 -3.01 -7.55
C ALA A 105 -2.32 -2.49 -8.08
N VAL A 106 -3.02 -1.67 -7.29
CA VAL A 106 -4.31 -1.09 -7.67
C VAL A 106 -4.18 -0.26 -8.94
N ALA A 107 -3.17 0.62 -9.04
CA ALA A 107 -3.01 1.49 -10.21
C ALA A 107 -2.81 0.70 -11.51
N LYS A 108 -1.95 -0.34 -11.50
CA LYS A 108 -1.75 -1.23 -12.65
C LYS A 108 -3.04 -1.99 -13.01
N MET A 109 -3.72 -2.54 -12.02
CA MET A 109 -4.95 -3.30 -12.23
C MET A 109 -6.10 -2.44 -12.76
N VAL A 110 -6.26 -1.23 -12.23
CA VAL A 110 -7.27 -0.26 -12.67
C VAL A 110 -7.00 0.17 -14.11
N GLN A 111 -5.74 0.47 -14.45
CA GLN A 111 -5.35 0.81 -15.82
C GLN A 111 -5.69 -0.32 -16.79
N ALA A 112 -5.32 -1.57 -16.45
CA ALA A 112 -5.63 -2.74 -17.28
C ALA A 112 -7.12 -3.04 -17.39
N ALA A 113 -7.93 -2.63 -16.40
CA ALA A 113 -9.38 -2.81 -16.40
C ALA A 113 -10.15 -1.69 -17.13
N GLY A 114 -9.46 -0.71 -17.73
CA GLY A 114 -10.05 0.42 -18.46
C GLY A 114 -10.33 1.66 -17.62
N GLY A 115 -9.77 1.76 -16.41
CA GLY A 115 -9.79 2.96 -15.58
C GLY A 115 -11.00 3.11 -14.65
N GLU A 116 -12.22 2.82 -15.11
CA GLU A 116 -13.43 2.91 -14.27
C GLU A 116 -13.58 1.67 -13.37
N MET A 117 -13.82 1.86 -12.07
CA MET A 117 -14.02 0.75 -11.12
C MET A 117 -15.43 0.64 -10.54
N ARG A 118 -16.31 1.60 -10.82
CA ARG A 118 -17.66 1.64 -10.27
C ARG A 118 -18.43 0.36 -10.62
N GLY A 119 -18.92 -0.34 -9.60
CA GLY A 119 -19.68 -1.58 -9.75
C GLY A 119 -18.87 -2.81 -10.19
N LYS A 120 -17.56 -2.67 -10.46
CA LYS A 120 -16.71 -3.83 -10.77
C LYS A 120 -16.48 -4.67 -9.51
N ARG A 121 -16.44 -5.98 -9.69
CA ARG A 121 -16.26 -6.93 -8.58
C ARG A 121 -14.78 -7.29 -8.41
N VAL A 122 -14.20 -6.94 -7.26
CA VAL A 122 -12.79 -7.16 -6.95
C VAL A 122 -12.65 -8.16 -5.82
N LEU A 123 -11.89 -9.23 -6.03
CA LEU A 123 -11.53 -10.21 -5.01
C LEU A 123 -10.12 -9.93 -4.50
N ILE A 124 -9.96 -9.76 -3.19
CA ILE A 124 -8.67 -9.65 -2.51
C ILE A 124 -8.43 -10.94 -1.72
N VAL A 125 -7.59 -11.82 -2.26
CA VAL A 125 -7.26 -13.09 -1.63
C VAL A 125 -6.27 -12.87 -0.49
N ALA A 126 -6.57 -13.45 0.68
CA ALA A 126 -5.83 -13.24 1.93
C ALA A 126 -5.69 -11.75 2.30
N GLY A 127 -6.74 -10.96 2.06
CA GLY A 127 -6.72 -9.51 2.17
C GLY A 127 -6.72 -8.93 3.59
N THR A 128 -6.49 -9.73 4.62
CA THR A 128 -6.45 -9.27 6.02
C THR A 128 -5.12 -8.64 6.41
N GLY A 129 -4.08 -8.78 5.59
CA GLY A 129 -2.77 -8.16 5.82
C GLY A 129 -2.72 -6.68 5.40
N PRO A 130 -1.63 -5.97 5.73
CA PRO A 130 -1.49 -4.53 5.46
C PRO A 130 -1.74 -4.13 4.00
N VAL A 131 -1.11 -4.83 3.04
CA VAL A 131 -1.28 -4.57 1.60
C VAL A 131 -2.73 -4.86 1.17
N GLY A 132 -3.30 -5.98 1.64
CA GLY A 132 -4.66 -6.38 1.32
C GLY A 132 -5.71 -5.36 1.79
N ILE A 133 -5.60 -4.89 3.03
CA ILE A 133 -6.49 -3.87 3.61
C ILE A 133 -6.41 -2.57 2.82
N ARG A 134 -5.20 -2.11 2.47
CA ARG A 134 -5.00 -0.88 1.68
C ARG A 134 -5.54 -1.01 0.27
N ALA A 135 -5.27 -2.13 -0.41
CA ALA A 135 -5.77 -2.36 -1.76
C ALA A 135 -7.30 -2.44 -1.76
N ALA A 136 -7.90 -3.14 -0.79
CA ALA A 136 -9.35 -3.21 -0.62
C ALA A 136 -9.97 -1.82 -0.43
N GLY A 137 -9.36 -0.97 0.42
CA GLY A 137 -9.81 0.41 0.64
C GLY A 137 -9.74 1.27 -0.61
N LEU A 138 -8.65 1.18 -1.38
CA LEU A 138 -8.48 1.94 -2.61
C LEU A 138 -9.49 1.52 -3.69
N PHE A 139 -9.73 0.22 -3.88
CA PHE A 139 -10.77 -0.26 -4.79
C PHE A 139 -12.18 0.15 -4.34
N ALA A 140 -12.49 0.03 -3.04
CA ALA A 140 -13.79 0.44 -2.49
C ALA A 140 -14.04 1.94 -2.67
N LYS A 141 -13.02 2.78 -2.43
CA LYS A 141 -13.07 4.23 -2.68
C LYS A 141 -13.28 4.57 -4.16
N ALA A 142 -12.75 3.73 -5.06
CA ALA A 142 -12.99 3.85 -6.50
C ALA A 142 -14.37 3.33 -6.96
N GLY A 143 -15.22 2.88 -6.02
CA GLY A 143 -16.60 2.45 -6.28
C GLY A 143 -16.76 0.98 -6.66
N ALA A 144 -15.71 0.16 -6.53
CA ALA A 144 -15.82 -1.29 -6.74
C ALA A 144 -16.55 -1.99 -5.59
N GLU A 145 -17.14 -3.13 -5.91
CA GLU A 145 -17.62 -4.11 -4.93
C GLU A 145 -16.47 -5.02 -4.52
N VAL A 146 -15.95 -4.83 -3.31
CA VAL A 146 -14.76 -5.53 -2.83
C VAL A 146 -15.15 -6.74 -1.98
N CYS A 147 -14.50 -7.88 -2.24
CA CYS A 147 -14.60 -9.09 -1.45
C CYS A 147 -13.23 -9.45 -0.88
N ILE A 148 -13.09 -9.44 0.44
CA ILE A 148 -11.86 -9.85 1.13
C ILE A 148 -11.99 -11.32 1.52
N THR A 149 -10.97 -12.13 1.23
CA THR A 149 -10.90 -13.50 1.75
C THR A 149 -10.00 -13.60 2.98
N SER A 150 -10.35 -14.51 3.87
CA SER A 150 -9.58 -14.87 5.06
C SER A 150 -9.71 -16.35 5.36
N ARG A 151 -8.70 -16.95 5.98
CA ARG A 151 -8.78 -18.33 6.48
C ARG A 151 -9.80 -18.49 7.61
N LYS A 152 -10.01 -17.43 8.40
CA LYS A 152 -10.94 -17.41 9.53
C LYS A 152 -11.97 -16.30 9.34
N ALA A 153 -13.24 -16.62 9.61
CA ALA A 153 -14.36 -15.70 9.40
C ALA A 153 -14.21 -14.41 10.23
N ASP A 154 -13.83 -14.52 11.50
CA ASP A 154 -13.63 -13.40 12.43
C ASP A 154 -12.54 -12.42 11.92
N ALA A 155 -11.44 -12.94 11.40
CA ALA A 155 -10.37 -12.12 10.85
C ALA A 155 -10.79 -11.42 9.55
N GLY A 156 -11.59 -12.09 8.71
CA GLY A 156 -12.17 -11.50 7.51
C GLY A 156 -13.13 -10.36 7.85
N GLU A 157 -14.00 -10.56 8.83
CA GLU A 157 -14.97 -9.56 9.26
C GLU A 157 -14.29 -8.33 9.88
N ARG A 158 -13.29 -8.53 10.74
CA ARG A 158 -12.48 -7.41 11.27
C ARG A 158 -11.80 -6.62 10.15
N ALA A 159 -11.25 -7.28 9.14
CA ALA A 159 -10.65 -6.59 8.00
C ALA A 159 -11.68 -5.79 7.20
N ARG A 160 -12.88 -6.34 6.98
CA ARG A 160 -14.01 -5.64 6.35
C ARG A 160 -14.36 -4.38 7.12
N GLU A 161 -14.55 -4.48 8.43
CA GLU A 161 -14.88 -3.35 9.30
C GLU A 161 -13.81 -2.25 9.26
N LEU A 162 -12.53 -2.62 9.32
CA LEU A 162 -11.42 -1.68 9.21
C LEU A 162 -11.45 -0.91 7.88
N VAL A 163 -11.64 -1.63 6.76
CA VAL A 163 -11.69 -1.01 5.44
C VAL A 163 -12.90 -0.07 5.33
N VAL A 164 -14.10 -0.53 5.73
CA VAL A 164 -15.32 0.29 5.66
C VAL A 164 -15.18 1.53 6.55
N LYS A 165 -14.62 1.40 7.75
CA LYS A 165 -14.42 2.52 8.67
C LYS A 165 -13.46 3.57 8.12
N ARG A 166 -12.36 3.16 7.46
CA ARG A 166 -11.31 4.07 6.96
C ARG A 166 -11.59 4.64 5.56
N PHE A 167 -12.23 3.86 4.68
CA PHE A 167 -12.38 4.19 3.26
C PHE A 167 -13.84 4.23 2.77
N GLY A 168 -14.78 3.65 3.52
CA GLY A 168 -16.17 3.46 3.07
C GLY A 168 -16.31 2.41 1.97
N GLY A 169 -17.39 2.51 1.18
CA GLY A 169 -17.67 1.66 0.03
C GLY A 169 -18.30 0.30 0.35
N THR A 170 -18.50 -0.51 -0.69
CA THR A 170 -19.17 -1.83 -0.60
C THR A 170 -18.13 -2.93 -0.41
N VAL A 171 -17.93 -3.37 0.83
CA VAL A 171 -16.95 -4.41 1.17
C VAL A 171 -17.64 -5.57 1.88
N ARG A 172 -17.36 -6.80 1.45
CA ARG A 172 -17.78 -8.04 2.11
C ARG A 172 -16.58 -8.93 2.42
N ALA A 173 -16.73 -9.83 3.38
CA ALA A 173 -15.74 -10.85 3.69
C ALA A 173 -16.30 -12.25 3.37
N ILE A 174 -15.44 -13.14 2.88
CA ILE A 174 -15.76 -14.57 2.74
C ILE A 174 -14.64 -15.43 3.33
N THR A 175 -15.01 -16.56 3.91
CA THR A 175 -14.04 -17.52 4.43
C THR A 175 -13.50 -18.40 3.31
N MET A 176 -12.18 -18.41 3.16
CA MET A 176 -11.40 -19.25 2.26
C MET A 176 -10.26 -19.89 3.08
N PRO A 177 -10.51 -21.07 3.70
CA PRO A 177 -9.54 -21.73 4.58
C PRO A 177 -8.24 -22.10 3.88
N ASP A 178 -8.32 -22.47 2.60
CA ASP A 178 -7.20 -22.92 1.77
C ASP A 178 -7.52 -22.76 0.27
N ALA A 179 -6.58 -23.19 -0.58
CA ALA A 179 -6.64 -23.05 -2.03
C ALA A 179 -7.77 -23.86 -2.71
N THR A 180 -8.38 -24.84 -2.03
CA THR A 180 -9.49 -25.62 -2.61
C THR A 180 -10.74 -24.77 -2.81
N GLU A 181 -10.92 -23.74 -1.98
CA GLU A 181 -12.04 -22.81 -2.03
C GLU A 181 -11.85 -21.64 -3.01
N ALA A 182 -10.67 -21.52 -3.63
CA ALA A 182 -10.34 -20.41 -4.53
C ALA A 182 -11.28 -20.32 -5.74
N MET A 183 -11.71 -21.45 -6.30
CA MET A 183 -12.65 -21.45 -7.43
C MET A 183 -14.00 -20.82 -7.08
N ARG A 184 -14.54 -21.12 -5.89
CA ARG A 184 -15.79 -20.54 -5.39
C ARG A 184 -15.60 -19.05 -5.11
N ALA A 185 -14.47 -18.67 -4.49
CA ALA A 185 -14.16 -17.27 -4.22
C ALA A 185 -14.05 -16.42 -5.51
N CYS A 186 -13.49 -16.98 -6.57
CA CYS A 186 -13.31 -16.31 -7.87
C CYS A 186 -14.60 -16.19 -8.69
N GLU A 187 -15.72 -16.80 -8.28
CA GLU A 187 -16.87 -17.04 -9.15
C GLU A 187 -17.40 -15.79 -9.85
N ARG A 188 -17.46 -14.68 -9.12
CA ARG A 188 -17.99 -13.40 -9.63
C ARG A 188 -16.91 -12.34 -9.81
N ALA A 189 -15.63 -12.68 -9.63
CA ALA A 189 -14.56 -11.69 -9.68
C ALA A 189 -14.32 -11.21 -11.13
N GLU A 190 -14.25 -9.89 -11.33
CA GLU A 190 -13.73 -9.30 -12.56
C GLU A 190 -12.24 -8.97 -12.41
N LEU A 191 -11.79 -8.71 -11.18
CA LEU A 191 -10.39 -8.51 -10.85
C LEU A 191 -10.03 -9.34 -9.61
N LEU A 192 -8.82 -9.90 -9.59
CA LEU A 192 -8.27 -10.64 -8.47
C LEU A 192 -6.90 -10.10 -8.07
N LEU A 193 -6.71 -9.81 -6.79
CA LEU A 193 -5.40 -9.52 -6.20
C LEU A 193 -5.09 -10.55 -5.13
N ASN A 194 -3.99 -11.29 -5.26
CA ASN A 194 -3.45 -12.07 -4.16
C ASN A 194 -2.57 -11.18 -3.28
N ALA A 195 -2.94 -11.07 -2.00
CA ALA A 195 -2.19 -10.39 -0.95
C ALA A 195 -1.72 -11.38 0.14
N GLY A 196 -1.57 -12.66 -0.24
CA GLY A 196 -1.16 -13.74 0.65
C GLY A 196 0.28 -13.63 1.14
N PRO A 197 0.64 -14.43 2.17
CA PRO A 197 1.99 -14.45 2.72
C PRO A 197 2.99 -15.01 1.71
N ALA A 198 4.27 -14.70 1.95
CA ALA A 198 5.39 -15.21 1.17
C ALA A 198 5.41 -16.74 1.12
N GLY A 199 5.68 -17.31 -0.06
CA GLY A 199 5.87 -18.76 -0.24
C GLY A 199 4.61 -19.61 -0.06
N VAL A 200 3.42 -19.02 -0.25
CA VAL A 200 2.15 -19.75 -0.13
C VAL A 200 1.29 -19.51 -1.38
N MET A 201 1.01 -20.59 -2.11
CA MET A 201 0.08 -20.59 -3.24
C MET A 201 -1.36 -20.70 -2.75
N LEU A 202 -2.18 -19.71 -3.06
CA LEU A 202 -3.59 -19.64 -2.62
C LEU A 202 -4.58 -19.71 -3.79
N VAL A 203 -4.13 -19.38 -5.00
CA VAL A 203 -4.97 -19.34 -6.19
C VAL A 203 -4.40 -20.29 -7.25
N PRO A 204 -4.90 -21.53 -7.35
CA PRO A 204 -4.46 -22.47 -8.37
C PRO A 204 -4.93 -22.02 -9.76
N LYS A 205 -4.25 -22.47 -10.83
CA LYS A 205 -4.46 -22.00 -12.21
C LYS A 205 -5.90 -22.19 -12.66
N ARG A 206 -6.51 -23.31 -12.28
CA ARG A 206 -7.92 -23.65 -12.54
C ARG A 206 -8.94 -22.67 -11.96
N ALA A 207 -8.56 -21.85 -10.98
CA ALA A 207 -9.46 -20.86 -10.38
C ALA A 207 -9.63 -19.62 -11.25
N TRP A 208 -8.61 -19.24 -12.05
CA TRP A 208 -8.55 -17.97 -12.76
C TRP A 208 -8.40 -18.09 -14.28
N ALA A 209 -7.68 -19.10 -14.78
CA ALA A 209 -7.39 -19.25 -16.21
C ALA A 209 -8.68 -19.44 -17.03
N ASN A 210 -8.80 -18.70 -18.14
CA ASN A 210 -9.95 -18.70 -19.04
C ASN A 210 -11.31 -18.49 -18.33
N ARG A 211 -11.31 -17.88 -17.13
CA ARG A 211 -12.53 -17.69 -16.34
C ARG A 211 -13.41 -16.61 -16.96
N PRO A 212 -14.67 -16.90 -17.33
CA PRO A 212 -15.56 -15.90 -17.90
C PRO A 212 -15.73 -14.69 -16.96
N GLY A 213 -15.49 -13.50 -17.49
CA GLY A 213 -15.64 -12.22 -16.76
C GLY A 213 -14.42 -11.76 -15.98
N LEU A 214 -13.46 -12.64 -15.66
CA LEU A 214 -12.20 -12.24 -15.02
C LEU A 214 -11.29 -11.55 -16.03
N LYS A 215 -10.88 -10.32 -15.75
CA LYS A 215 -10.12 -9.47 -16.67
C LYS A 215 -8.67 -9.28 -16.22
N VAL A 216 -8.45 -9.17 -14.91
CA VAL A 216 -7.13 -8.88 -14.34
C VAL A 216 -6.84 -9.76 -13.14
N VAL A 217 -5.63 -10.31 -13.08
CA VAL A 217 -5.09 -11.04 -11.94
C VAL A 217 -3.74 -10.44 -11.57
N ALA A 218 -3.52 -10.25 -10.28
CA ALA A 218 -2.27 -9.72 -9.75
C ALA A 218 -1.81 -10.51 -8.53
N ASP A 219 -0.50 -10.64 -8.36
CA ASP A 219 0.13 -11.28 -7.20
C ASP A 219 1.23 -10.39 -6.62
N VAL A 220 1.16 -10.11 -5.32
CA VAL A 220 2.22 -9.36 -4.60
C VAL A 220 3.23 -10.28 -3.91
N ASN A 221 3.02 -11.60 -3.93
CA ASN A 221 3.98 -12.56 -3.39
C ASN A 221 5.16 -12.73 -4.36
N ALA A 222 6.36 -12.36 -3.92
CA ALA A 222 7.59 -12.53 -4.70
C ALA A 222 8.38 -13.80 -4.35
N VAL A 223 7.92 -14.60 -3.39
CA VAL A 223 8.64 -15.75 -2.85
C VAL A 223 7.97 -17.05 -3.31
N PRO A 224 8.69 -17.95 -4.00
CA PRO A 224 8.17 -19.26 -4.40
C PRO A 224 7.77 -20.17 -3.22
N PRO A 225 6.71 -20.99 -3.37
CA PRO A 225 5.74 -20.94 -4.46
C PRO A 225 4.97 -19.61 -4.46
N LEU A 226 4.74 -19.06 -5.66
CA LEU A 226 4.01 -17.81 -5.84
C LEU A 226 2.55 -17.98 -5.40
N GLY A 227 1.89 -16.87 -5.13
CA GLY A 227 0.52 -16.85 -4.61
C GLY A 227 -0.53 -17.26 -5.63
N VAL A 228 -0.30 -16.91 -6.90
CA VAL A 228 -1.15 -17.29 -8.03
C VAL A 228 -0.38 -18.18 -9.00
N GLU A 229 -0.86 -19.42 -9.16
CA GLU A 229 -0.25 -20.39 -10.07
C GLU A 229 -0.35 -19.92 -11.53
N GLY A 230 0.76 -19.90 -12.24
CA GLY A 230 0.83 -19.51 -13.67
C GLY A 230 1.00 -18.01 -13.94
N VAL A 231 1.03 -17.17 -12.90
CA VAL A 231 1.47 -15.77 -12.99
C VAL A 231 2.96 -15.72 -12.64
N ASP A 232 3.76 -15.12 -13.52
CA ASP A 232 5.21 -15.00 -13.33
C ASP A 232 5.56 -13.67 -12.65
N LEU A 233 6.68 -13.64 -11.91
CA LEU A 233 7.13 -12.46 -11.16
C LEU A 233 7.20 -11.17 -12.00
N MET A 234 7.58 -11.30 -13.27
CA MET A 234 7.80 -10.19 -14.19
C MET A 234 6.60 -9.89 -15.10
N ASP A 235 5.49 -10.62 -14.97
CA ASP A 235 4.30 -10.32 -15.76
C ASP A 235 3.87 -8.88 -15.53
N ASP A 236 3.86 -8.06 -16.58
CA ASP A 236 3.47 -6.66 -16.50
C ASP A 236 2.43 -6.35 -17.57
N GLY A 237 1.17 -6.73 -17.29
CA GLY A 237 0.06 -6.52 -18.22
C GLY A 237 0.04 -7.53 -19.35
N VAL A 238 0.68 -8.68 -19.18
CA VAL A 238 0.72 -9.77 -20.18
C VAL A 238 -0.59 -10.53 -20.13
N ASN A 239 -1.22 -10.77 -21.29
CA ASN A 239 -2.39 -11.64 -21.35
C ASN A 239 -1.97 -13.12 -21.30
N LYS A 240 -2.49 -13.85 -20.33
CA LYS A 240 -2.35 -15.31 -20.21
C LYS A 240 -3.73 -15.90 -20.01
N GLU A 241 -4.07 -16.91 -20.81
CA GLU A 241 -5.34 -17.65 -20.65
C GLU A 241 -6.57 -16.70 -20.63
N GLY A 242 -6.56 -15.66 -21.47
CA GLY A 242 -7.64 -14.67 -21.56
C GLY A 242 -7.68 -13.61 -20.45
N VAL A 243 -6.71 -13.60 -19.52
CA VAL A 243 -6.67 -12.67 -18.37
C VAL A 243 -5.37 -11.87 -18.38
N THR A 244 -5.42 -10.59 -18.07
CA THR A 244 -4.23 -9.73 -17.93
C THR A 244 -3.56 -9.98 -16.57
N CYS A 245 -2.28 -10.35 -16.58
CA CYS A 245 -1.53 -10.76 -15.40
C CYS A 245 -0.49 -9.72 -14.95
N PHE A 246 -0.36 -9.55 -13.62
CA PHE A 246 0.68 -8.75 -12.98
C PHE A 246 1.41 -9.54 -11.88
N GLY A 247 2.72 -9.68 -12.01
CA GLY A 247 3.58 -10.30 -11.01
C GLY A 247 4.14 -9.32 -9.99
N ALA A 248 4.69 -9.88 -8.91
CA ALA A 248 5.17 -9.11 -7.77
C ALA A 248 6.33 -8.16 -8.11
N LEU A 249 7.21 -8.50 -9.07
CA LEU A 249 8.31 -7.61 -9.47
C LEU A 249 7.83 -6.50 -10.40
N ALA A 250 6.86 -6.75 -11.27
CA ALA A 250 6.22 -5.69 -12.05
C ALA A 250 5.54 -4.66 -11.14
N ILE A 251 4.78 -5.12 -10.15
CA ILE A 251 4.18 -4.27 -9.12
C ILE A 251 5.26 -3.57 -8.30
N GLY A 252 6.28 -4.31 -7.87
CA GLY A 252 7.45 -3.82 -7.14
C GLY A 252 8.17 -2.68 -7.86
N ASN A 253 8.33 -2.78 -9.18
CA ASN A 253 8.98 -1.73 -9.99
C ASN A 253 8.22 -0.40 -9.91
N LEU A 254 6.88 -0.42 -10.01
CA LEU A 254 6.07 0.79 -9.83
C LEU A 254 6.08 1.25 -8.37
N LYS A 255 5.94 0.32 -7.41
CA LYS A 255 6.04 0.61 -5.97
C LYS A 255 7.29 1.38 -5.63
N MET A 256 8.45 0.97 -6.15
CA MET A 256 9.73 1.64 -5.91
C MET A 256 9.75 3.07 -6.47
N LYS A 257 9.20 3.28 -7.69
CA LYS A 257 9.09 4.62 -8.28
C LYS A 257 8.18 5.52 -7.46
N VAL A 258 7.02 5.01 -7.04
CA VAL A 258 6.05 5.75 -6.20
C VAL A 258 6.68 6.10 -4.84
N HIS A 259 7.29 5.15 -4.15
CA HIS A 259 7.92 5.38 -2.85
C HIS A 259 9.01 6.46 -2.95
N LYS A 260 9.93 6.36 -3.93
CA LYS A 260 10.98 7.36 -4.14
C LYS A 260 10.40 8.75 -4.46
N ALA A 261 9.37 8.81 -5.31
CA ALA A 261 8.71 10.08 -5.63
C ALA A 261 8.02 10.70 -4.41
N CYS A 262 7.36 9.89 -3.57
CA CYS A 262 6.76 10.36 -2.33
C CYS A 262 7.79 10.97 -1.38
N ILE A 263 8.92 10.30 -1.14
CA ILE A 263 10.00 10.84 -0.28
C ILE A 263 10.52 12.16 -0.85
N ALA A 264 10.80 12.24 -2.17
CA ALA A 264 11.27 13.48 -2.79
C ALA A 264 10.28 14.64 -2.57
N ARG A 265 8.97 14.39 -2.73
CA ARG A 265 7.91 15.39 -2.52
C ARG A 265 7.82 15.89 -1.09
N LEU A 266 8.15 15.06 -0.09
CA LEU A 266 8.16 15.50 1.31
C LEU A 266 9.07 16.71 1.53
N PHE A 267 10.09 16.90 0.67
CA PHE A 267 11.02 18.02 0.76
C PHE A 267 10.66 19.24 -0.12
N GLU A 268 9.58 19.17 -0.89
CA GLU A 268 9.14 20.27 -1.75
C GLU A 268 8.27 21.27 -0.98
N ARG A 269 7.56 20.77 0.03
CA ARG A 269 6.60 21.48 0.88
C ARG A 269 6.76 21.01 2.33
N ASN A 270 6.08 21.68 3.27
CA ASN A 270 6.12 21.34 4.69
C ASN A 270 4.73 21.03 5.27
N ASP A 271 3.76 20.74 4.43
CA ASP A 271 2.35 20.56 4.79
C ASP A 271 1.72 19.31 4.14
N LEU A 272 2.52 18.45 3.51
CA LEU A 272 2.02 17.23 2.88
C LEU A 272 1.78 16.14 3.92
N VAL A 273 0.67 15.42 3.78
CA VAL A 273 0.43 14.15 4.48
C VAL A 273 0.21 13.08 3.43
N LEU A 274 1.21 12.22 3.25
CA LEU A 274 1.24 11.13 2.28
C LEU A 274 0.79 9.82 2.94
N ASP A 275 -0.47 9.46 2.72
CA ASP A 275 -1.08 8.18 3.09
C ASP A 275 -1.70 7.55 1.83
N ALA A 276 -2.38 6.40 1.95
CA ALA A 276 -2.89 5.60 0.83
C ALA A 276 -3.45 6.43 -0.34
N GLU A 277 -4.30 7.42 -0.08
CA GLU A 277 -4.98 8.15 -1.15
C GLU A 277 -4.11 9.22 -1.81
N THR A 278 -3.33 9.97 -1.04
CA THR A 278 -2.40 10.96 -1.62
C THR A 278 -1.21 10.29 -2.28
N ILE A 279 -0.80 9.10 -1.82
CA ILE A 279 0.16 8.23 -2.53
C ILE A 279 -0.43 7.73 -3.85
N ALA A 280 -1.74 7.40 -3.89
CA ALA A 280 -2.42 7.02 -5.14
C ALA A 280 -2.44 8.16 -6.16
N ASP A 281 -2.56 9.41 -5.73
CA ASP A 281 -2.45 10.57 -6.61
C ASP A 281 -1.03 10.71 -7.19
N VAL A 282 0.02 10.53 -6.36
CA VAL A 282 1.42 10.49 -6.85
C VAL A 282 1.60 9.40 -7.90
N ALA A 283 1.06 8.20 -7.67
CA ALA A 283 1.14 7.11 -8.64
C ALA A 283 0.42 7.43 -9.96
N ARG A 284 -0.76 8.06 -9.89
CA ARG A 284 -1.52 8.49 -11.08
C ARG A 284 -0.71 9.48 -11.93
N GLU A 285 -0.05 10.44 -11.29
CA GLU A 285 0.80 11.42 -11.98
C GLU A 285 2.02 10.76 -12.64
N LEU A 286 2.67 9.80 -11.97
CA LEU A 286 3.80 9.06 -12.53
C LEU A 286 3.42 8.16 -13.72
N MET A 287 2.18 7.69 -13.75
CA MET A 287 1.65 6.82 -14.81
C MET A 287 0.98 7.59 -15.95
N ALA A 288 0.77 8.90 -15.79
CA ALA A 288 0.23 9.73 -16.86
C ALA A 288 1.17 9.73 -18.07
N PRO A 289 0.64 9.75 -19.31
CA PRO A 289 1.47 9.93 -20.50
C PRO A 289 2.33 11.18 -20.34
N LYS A 290 3.64 11.06 -20.60
CA LYS A 290 4.46 12.26 -20.72
C LYS A 290 4.02 13.01 -21.99
N PRO A 291 3.88 14.34 -21.93
CA PRO A 291 3.58 15.15 -23.11
C PRO A 291 4.64 14.99 -24.20
#